data_AF-A0AAV0JA44-F1
#
_entry.id   AF-A0AAV0JA44-F1
#
_cell.length_a   1.000
_cell.length_b   1.000
_cell.length_c   1.000
_cell.angle_alpha   90.00
_cell.angle_beta   90.00
_cell.angle_gamma   90.00
#
_symmetry.space_group_name_H-M   'P 1'
#
loop_
_entity.id
_entity.type
_entity.pdbx_description
1 polymer ?
#
loop_
_entity_poly.entity_id
_entity_poly.type
_entity_poly.pdbx_seq_one_letter_code
_entity_poly.pdbx_strand_id
1 'polypeptide(L)'
;MMSIFTAGVLARSKKVGGKTHVFVHDYYRDVEQICGDEFLCGENLVEAINGMLAHFVVERMEKDSFQFCREQNGTAAAAAAAARSGL
;
A
#
# COMPACT_ATOMS: atom_id res chain seq x y z
N MET A 1 3.21 -11.51 8.12
CA MET A 1 3.03 -11.15 9.54
C MET A 1 1.60 -10.65 9.77
N MET A 2 0.90 -11.14 10.79
CA MET A 2 -0.47 -10.68 11.08
C MET A 2 -0.58 -9.24 11.58
N SER A 3 0.51 -8.68 12.10
CA SER A 3 0.55 -7.29 12.57
C SER A 3 0.36 -6.28 11.42
N ILE A 4 1.03 -6.49 10.28
CA ILE A 4 0.95 -5.60 9.11
C ILE A 4 -0.47 -5.62 8.53
N PHE A 5 -1.05 -6.81 8.34
CA PHE A 5 -2.45 -6.97 7.93
C PHE A 5 -3.41 -6.23 8.89
N THR A 6 -3.27 -6.47 10.20
CA THR A 6 -4.13 -5.84 11.20
C THR A 6 -4.00 -4.32 11.18
N ALA A 7 -2.77 -3.80 11.05
CA ALA A 7 -2.51 -2.37 10.92
C ALA A 7 -3.21 -1.78 9.68
N GLY A 8 -3.11 -2.45 8.52
CA GLY A 8 -3.81 -2.05 7.30
C GLY A 8 -5.33 -2.03 7.45
N VAL A 9 -5.91 -3.07 8.06
CA VAL A 9 -7.36 -3.13 8.34
C VAL A 9 -7.80 -1.99 9.25
N LEU A 10 -7.07 -1.75 10.35
CA LEU A 10 -7.39 -0.69 11.30
C LEU A 10 -7.24 0.71 10.68
N ALA A 11 -6.17 0.93 9.91
CA ALA A 11 -5.93 2.18 9.20
C ALA A 11 -7.08 2.53 8.25
N ARG A 12 -7.51 1.55 7.45
CA ARG A 12 -8.59 1.72 6.46
C ARG A 12 -9.98 1.85 7.10
N SER A 13 -10.23 1.12 8.20
CA SER A 13 -11.55 1.04 8.86
C SER A 13 -11.82 2.18 9.84
N LYS A 14 -10.89 3.11 10.00
CA LYS A 14 -11.03 4.27 10.90
C LYS A 14 -12.32 5.02 10.60
N LYS A 15 -13.16 5.27 11.62
CA LYS A 15 -14.50 5.86 11.44
C LYS A 15 -14.49 7.38 11.28
N VAL A 16 -13.55 8.07 11.91
CA VAL A 16 -13.44 9.54 11.95
C VAL A 16 -11.96 9.94 11.94
N GLY A 17 -11.63 11.04 11.24
CA GLY A 17 -10.27 11.60 11.19
C GLY A 17 -9.55 11.36 9.86
N GLY A 18 -8.27 11.79 9.79
CA GLY A 18 -7.43 11.71 8.60
C GLY A 18 -6.61 10.42 8.47
N LYS A 19 -5.59 10.48 7.60
CA LYS A 19 -4.67 9.39 7.26
C LYS A 19 -4.03 8.73 8.49
N THR A 20 -3.61 7.48 8.34
CA THR A 20 -2.95 6.71 9.40
C THR A 20 -1.49 6.46 9.01
N HIS A 21 -0.57 6.81 9.90
CA HIS A 21 0.85 6.54 9.73
C HIS A 21 1.15 5.15 10.29
N VAL A 22 1.76 4.29 9.48
CA VAL A 22 2.16 2.94 9.87
C VAL A 22 3.67 2.82 9.67
N PHE A 23 4.37 2.41 10.72
CA PHE A 23 5.81 2.17 10.69
C PHE A 23 6.07 0.68 10.80
N VAL A 24 6.83 0.13 9.84
CA VAL A 24 7.19 -1.29 9.79
C VAL A 24 8.68 -1.43 10.01
N HIS A 25 9.07 -2.06 11.12
CA HIS A 25 10.46 -2.42 11.41
C HIS A 25 10.90 -3.65 10.62
N ASP A 26 12.20 -3.80 10.43
CA ASP A 26 12.85 -4.92 9.72
C ASP A 26 12.36 -5.11 8.28
N TYR A 27 12.05 -3.99 7.61
CA TYR A 27 11.51 -3.95 6.25
C TYR A 27 12.49 -4.45 5.16
N TYR A 28 13.71 -4.85 5.50
CA TYR A 28 14.68 -5.45 4.57
C TYR A 28 14.38 -6.93 4.35
N ARG A 29 13.48 -7.52 5.16
CA ARG A 29 13.05 -8.90 5.04
C ARG A 29 11.88 -9.02 4.06
N ASP A 30 11.92 -10.07 3.24
CA ASP A 30 10.91 -10.30 2.21
C ASP A 30 9.49 -10.39 2.76
N VAL A 31 9.30 -10.97 3.95
CA VAL A 31 7.96 -11.14 4.54
C VAL A 31 7.32 -9.78 4.86
N GLU A 32 8.11 -8.86 5.39
CA GLU A 32 7.71 -7.51 5.75
C GLU A 32 7.43 -6.68 4.48
N GLN A 33 8.25 -6.82 3.44
CA GLN A 33 8.03 -6.18 2.14
C GLN A 33 6.76 -6.69 1.46
N ILE A 34 6.62 -8.01 1.30
CA ILE A 34 5.45 -8.64 0.66
C ILE A 34 4.17 -8.27 1.43
N CYS A 35 4.17 -8.34 2.76
CA CYS A 35 3.00 -7.95 3.55
C CYS A 35 2.73 -6.44 3.47
N GLY A 36 3.78 -5.61 3.41
CA GLY A 36 3.67 -4.16 3.23
C GLY A 36 3.02 -3.83 1.89
N ASP A 37 3.52 -4.40 0.81
CA ASP A 37 2.99 -4.19 -0.55
C ASP A 37 1.56 -4.71 -0.69
N GLU A 38 1.21 -5.83 -0.07
CA GLU A 38 -0.14 -6.41 -0.15
C GLU A 38 -1.17 -5.66 0.70
N PHE A 39 -0.82 -5.26 1.93
CA PHE A 39 -1.80 -4.77 2.91
C PHE A 39 -1.67 -3.28 3.25
N LEU A 40 -0.53 -2.66 2.96
CA LEU A 40 -0.31 -1.22 3.13
C LEU A 40 -0.14 -0.51 1.78
N CYS A 41 0.19 -1.26 0.72
CA CYS A 41 0.35 -0.82 -0.66
C CYS A 41 1.57 0.06 -0.88
N GLY A 42 2.40 -0.32 -1.87
CA GLY A 42 3.61 0.46 -2.21
C GLY A 42 3.30 1.92 -2.60
N GLU A 43 2.11 2.19 -3.13
CA GLU A 43 1.63 3.56 -3.42
C GLU A 43 1.46 4.45 -2.17
N ASN A 44 1.35 3.85 -0.99
CA ASN A 44 1.28 4.57 0.29
C ASN A 44 2.63 4.64 1.02
N LEU A 45 3.70 4.05 0.46
CA LEU A 45 5.04 4.10 1.04
C LEU A 45 5.62 5.50 0.85
N VAL A 46 5.92 6.19 1.96
CA VAL A 46 6.55 7.51 1.95
C VAL A 46 8.06 7.38 1.87
N GLU A 47 8.63 6.52 2.71
CA GLU A 47 10.08 6.26 2.73
C GLU A 47 10.40 4.90 3.35
N ALA A 48 11.55 4.35 2.98
CA ALA A 48 12.14 3.18 3.59
C ALA A 48 13.61 3.46 3.93
N ILE A 49 13.90 3.70 5.21
CA ILE A 49 15.22 4.10 5.69
C ILE A 49 16.10 2.86 5.80
N ASN A 50 17.04 2.70 4.86
CA ASN A 50 18.00 1.59 4.79
C ASN A 50 17.38 0.19 4.89
N GLY A 51 16.10 0.06 4.53
CA GLY A 51 15.31 -1.16 4.76
C GLY A 51 15.02 -1.49 6.23
N MET A 52 15.55 -0.77 7.22
CA MET A 52 15.28 -1.07 8.64
C MET A 52 13.89 -0.59 9.08
N LEU A 53 13.41 0.51 8.50
CA LEU A 53 12.16 1.14 8.88
C LEU A 53 11.45 1.66 7.63
N ALA A 54 10.25 1.17 7.37
CA ALA A 54 9.37 1.72 6.34
C ALA A 54 8.25 2.54 6.97
N HIS A 55 7.94 3.67 6.35
CA HIS A 55 6.85 4.56 6.74
C HIS A 55 5.78 4.58 5.64
N PHE A 56 4.58 4.11 5.98
CA PHE A 56 3.41 4.16 5.13
C PHE A 56 2.41 5.20 5.66
N VAL A 57 1.71 5.88 4.74
CA VAL A 57 0.60 6.78 5.06
C VAL A 57 -0.65 6.27 4.36
N VAL A 58 -1.47 5.53 5.10
CA VAL A 58 -2.63 4.83 4.58
C VAL A 58 -3.89 5.68 4.74
N GLU A 59 -4.64 5.84 3.66
CA GLU A 59 -5.92 6.55 3.67
C GLU A 59 -7.05 5.68 4.25
N ARG A 60 -8.05 6.36 4.83
CA ARG A 60 -9.31 5.72 5.19
C ARG A 60 -10.02 5.29 3.91
N MET A 61 -10.68 4.14 3.96
CA MET A 61 -11.53 3.67 2.87
C MET A 61 -13.02 3.78 3.21
N GLU A 62 -13.84 3.80 2.17
CA GLU A 62 -15.29 3.68 2.29
C GLU A 62 -15.65 2.32 2.92
N LYS A 63 -16.80 2.27 3.61
CA LYS A 63 -17.25 1.06 4.33
C LYS A 63 -17.35 -0.18 3.45
N ASP A 64 -17.70 0.02 2.19
CA ASP A 64 -17.97 -1.08 1.25
C ASP A 64 -16.77 -1.38 0.34
N SER A 65 -15.61 -0.75 0.60
CA SER A 65 -14.35 -1.04 -0.09
C SER A 65 -13.55 -2.09 0.68
N PHE A 66 -13.32 -3.23 0.03
CA PHE A 66 -12.55 -4.34 0.59
C PHE A 66 -11.14 -4.48 0.01
N GLN A 67 -10.84 -3.78 -1.09
CA GLN A 67 -9.51 -3.77 -1.70
C GLN A 67 -8.54 -2.95 -0.84
N PHE A 68 -7.34 -3.48 -0.65
CA PHE A 68 -6.26 -2.76 0.03
C PHE A 68 -5.64 -1.73 -0.90
N CYS A 69 -5.18 -2.18 -2.08
CA CYS A 69 -4.45 -1.37 -3.03
C CYS A 69 -5.32 -0.98 -4.20
N ARG A 70 -5.07 0.21 -4.75
CA ARG A 70 -5.81 0.70 -5.91
C ARG A 70 -5.47 -0.16 -7.13
N GLU A 71 -6.49 -0.60 -7.85
CA GLU A 71 -6.26 -1.26 -9.14
C GLU A 71 -5.52 -0.29 -10.07
N GLN A 72 -4.34 -0.70 -10.54
CA GLN A 72 -3.54 0.01 -11.56
C GLN A 72 -4.18 -0.03 -12.96
N ASN A 73 -5.51 0.05 -13.06
CA ASN A 73 -6.21 0.05 -14.34
C ASN A 73 -5.86 1.30 -15.20
N GLY A 74 -5.27 2.35 -14.62
CA GLY A 74 -4.82 3.54 -15.36
C GLY A 74 -3.44 3.40 -16.00
N THR A 75 -2.46 2.83 -15.29
CA THR A 75 -1.06 2.76 -15.74
C THR A 75 -0.76 1.53 -16.57
N ALA A 76 -1.33 0.37 -16.23
CA ALA A 76 -1.17 -0.85 -17.03
C ALA A 76 -1.91 -0.74 -18.38
N ALA A 77 -3.11 -0.14 -18.40
CA ALA A 77 -3.84 0.11 -19.64
C ALA A 77 -3.17 1.19 -20.52
N ALA A 78 -2.63 2.26 -19.93
CA ALA A 78 -1.87 3.27 -20.67
C ALA A 78 -0.54 2.73 -21.22
N ALA A 79 0.18 1.91 -20.45
CA ALA A 79 1.40 1.24 -20.92
C ALA A 79 1.09 0.24 -22.04
N ALA A 80 0.00 -0.53 -21.93
CA ALA A 80 -0.45 -1.45 -22.98
C ALA A 80 -0.95 -0.71 -24.24
N ALA A 81 -1.58 0.46 -24.09
CA ALA A 81 -1.98 1.31 -25.22
C ALA A 81 -0.78 1.94 -25.92
N ALA A 82 0.20 2.46 -25.17
CA ALA A 82 1.43 3.03 -25.72
C ALA A 82 2.27 1.99 -26.49
N ALA A 83 2.31 0.74 -25.99
CA ALA A 83 2.96 -0.37 -26.69
C ALA A 83 2.25 -0.78 -28.01
N ARG A 84 0.97 -0.42 -28.17
CA ARG A 84 0.17 -0.71 -29.38
C ARG A 84 0.21 0.38 -30.44
N SER A 85 0.54 1.62 -30.07
CA SER A 85 0.65 2.76 -30.98
C SER A 85 2.07 2.98 -31.53
N GLY A 86 3.04 2.13 -31.17
CA GLY A 86 4.42 2.16 -31.69
C GLY A 86 4.60 1.38 -32.99
N LEU A 87 3.75 1.64 -34.00
CA LEU A 87 4.07 1.36 -35.41
C LEU A 87 4.74 2.60 -36.01
#